data_AF-A0A5B8U9H0-F1
#
_entry.id   AF-A0A5B8U9H0-F1
#
_cell.length_a   1.000
_cell.length_b   1.000
_cell.length_c   1.000
_cell.angle_alpha   90.00
_cell.angle_beta   90.00
_cell.angle_gamma   90.00
#
_symmetry.space_group_name_H-M   'P 1'
#
loop_
_entity.id
_entity.type
_entity.pdbx_description
1 polymer ?
#
loop_
_entity_poly.entity_id
_entity_poly.type
_entity_poly.pdbx_seq_one_letter_code
_entity_poly.pdbx_strand_id
1 'polypeptide(L)'
;MIHLSELHGAATHLAVVAIPLFAVLYALRRAGVGGAVVVRAELWALGACVFGVAAAGVTGLLVWGQAQTTLRGQAFREGTAHFWIGIGIALLVAVPAAAHVKAWRRGMRRPRARIFGAVAALAVLGVIVQGYLGGRMTYEHGVGIDQGGQFAQTAIGAEKLNIELASGLAPKAAGQEAFTAQGLGCARCHGDLAQGQRGPALAGGVELENFRGVHGHGLFPAAVVTDRDFQAIDAWLRTLPRTGRRGD
;
A
#
# COMPACT_ATOMS: atom_id res chain seq x y z
N MET A 1 18.63 2.75 -5.03
CA MET A 1 17.89 3.61 -5.98
C MET A 1 16.48 3.75 -5.43
N ILE A 2 15.90 4.96 -5.41
CA ILE A 2 14.54 5.18 -4.87
C ILE A 2 13.53 4.51 -5.81
N HIS A 3 12.65 3.66 -5.28
CA HIS A 3 11.64 2.98 -6.09
C HIS A 3 10.50 3.96 -6.42
N LEU A 4 9.97 3.93 -7.64
CA LEU A 4 8.91 4.87 -8.07
C LEU A 4 7.66 4.81 -7.18
N SER A 5 7.37 3.64 -6.59
CA SER A 5 6.29 3.46 -5.62
C SER A 5 6.52 4.21 -4.30
N GLU A 6 7.75 4.27 -3.81
CA GLU A 6 8.11 5.03 -2.61
C GLU A 6 7.94 6.53 -2.87
N LEU A 7 8.34 6.98 -4.07
CA LEU A 7 8.15 8.35 -4.51
C LEU A 7 6.66 8.71 -4.61
N HIS A 8 5.82 7.80 -5.11
CA HIS A 8 4.38 7.98 -5.16
C HIS A 8 3.77 8.09 -3.75
N GLY A 9 4.20 7.21 -2.83
CA GLY A 9 3.85 7.29 -1.43
C GLY A 9 4.17 8.67 -0.86
N ALA A 10 5.42 9.14 -0.96
CA ALA A 10 5.81 10.46 -0.46
C ALA A 10 5.00 11.60 -1.11
N ALA A 11 4.78 11.55 -2.42
CA ALA A 11 4.03 12.57 -3.16
C ALA A 11 2.56 12.66 -2.74
N THR A 12 1.91 11.52 -2.49
CA THR A 12 0.49 11.47 -2.06
C THR A 12 0.28 12.02 -0.65
N HIS A 13 1.22 11.83 0.27
CA HIS A 13 1.10 12.35 1.65
C HIS A 13 0.95 13.88 1.69
N LEU A 14 1.60 14.61 0.79
CA LEU A 14 1.45 16.05 0.72
C LEU A 14 0.00 16.45 0.42
N ALA A 15 -0.66 15.80 -0.54
CA ALA A 15 -2.07 16.05 -0.84
C ALA A 15 -2.98 15.64 0.32
N VAL A 16 -2.68 14.48 0.95
CA VAL A 16 -3.43 13.94 2.10
C VAL A 16 -3.44 14.92 3.28
N VAL A 17 -2.35 15.65 3.51
CA VAL A 17 -2.26 16.65 4.60
C VAL A 17 -2.79 18.02 4.15
N ALA A 18 -2.44 18.46 2.94
CA ALA A 18 -2.78 19.80 2.48
C ALA A 18 -4.28 20.02 2.30
N ILE A 19 -5.02 19.02 1.81
CA ILE A 19 -6.47 19.14 1.54
C ILE A 19 -7.28 19.36 2.85
N PRO A 20 -7.12 18.53 3.91
CA PRO A 20 -7.75 18.79 5.20
C PRO A 20 -7.31 20.12 5.82
N LEU A 21 -6.01 20.45 5.76
CA LEU A 21 -5.52 21.72 6.28
C LEU A 21 -6.18 22.93 5.59
N PHE A 22 -6.28 22.89 4.25
CA PHE A 22 -6.98 23.91 3.49
C PHE A 22 -8.45 24.01 3.91
N ALA A 23 -9.16 22.88 4.05
CA ALA A 23 -10.56 22.88 4.49
C ALA A 23 -10.75 23.53 5.87
N VAL A 24 -9.85 23.23 6.83
CA VAL A 24 -9.86 23.83 8.17
C VAL A 24 -9.60 25.33 8.11
N LEU A 25 -8.54 25.76 7.41
CA LEU A 25 -8.20 27.18 7.28
C LEU A 25 -9.32 27.97 6.58
N TYR A 26 -9.94 27.38 5.56
CA TYR A 26 -11.11 27.93 4.89
C TYR A 26 -12.28 28.12 5.87
N ALA A 27 -12.59 27.11 6.68
CA ALA A 27 -13.65 27.18 7.68
C ALA A 27 -13.37 28.26 8.75
N LEU A 28 -12.14 28.32 9.27
CA LEU A 28 -11.70 29.35 10.22
C LEU A 28 -11.85 30.76 9.63
N ARG A 29 -11.39 30.98 8.39
CA ARG A 29 -11.57 32.27 7.72
C ARG A 29 -13.04 32.62 7.57
N ARG A 30 -13.90 31.64 7.24
CA ARG A 30 -15.34 31.86 7.09
C ARG A 30 -16.03 32.18 8.41
N ALA A 31 -15.53 31.67 9.52
CA ALA A 31 -15.97 32.01 10.87
C ALA A 31 -15.42 33.35 11.38
N GLY A 32 -14.57 34.04 10.61
CA GLY A 32 -13.94 35.30 11.03
C GLY A 32 -12.78 35.12 12.01
N VAL A 33 -12.24 33.90 12.14
CA VAL A 33 -11.18 33.56 13.09
C VAL A 33 -9.80 33.73 12.45
N GLY A 34 -8.85 34.33 13.19
CA GLY A 34 -7.41 34.34 12.86
C GLY A 34 -6.94 35.36 11.80
N GLY A 35 -7.83 36.23 11.30
CA GLY A 35 -7.47 37.43 10.54
C GLY A 35 -6.56 37.18 9.32
N ALA A 36 -5.57 38.07 9.12
CA ALA A 36 -4.67 38.03 7.97
C ALA A 36 -3.77 36.78 7.91
N VAL A 37 -3.42 36.22 9.08
CA VAL A 37 -2.56 35.03 9.16
C VAL A 37 -3.26 33.82 8.54
N VAL A 38 -4.52 33.57 8.91
CA VAL A 38 -5.32 32.48 8.34
C VAL A 38 -5.54 32.68 6.85
N VAL A 39 -5.79 33.90 6.39
CA VAL A 39 -5.94 34.21 4.96
C VAL A 39 -4.67 33.84 4.17
N ARG A 40 -3.48 34.19 4.70
CA ARG A 40 -2.21 33.88 4.04
C ARG A 40 -1.92 32.38 4.08
N ALA A 41 -2.17 31.72 5.20
CA ALA A 41 -2.00 30.28 5.34
C ALA A 41 -2.92 29.49 4.41
N GLU A 42 -4.19 29.90 4.26
CA GLU A 42 -5.15 29.27 3.35
C GLU A 42 -4.66 29.29 1.90
N LEU A 43 -4.05 30.38 1.45
CA LEU A 43 -3.48 30.48 0.09
C LEU A 43 -2.31 29.51 -0.11
N TRP A 44 -1.41 29.41 0.87
CA TRP A 44 -0.30 28.44 0.82
C TRP A 44 -0.81 27.00 0.86
N ALA A 45 -1.81 26.71 1.71
CA ALA A 45 -2.43 25.39 1.77
C ALA A 45 -3.11 25.02 0.45
N LEU A 46 -3.80 25.97 -0.22
CA LEU A 46 -4.36 25.77 -1.56
C LEU A 46 -3.27 25.46 -2.59
N GLY A 47 -2.16 26.21 -2.56
CA GLY A 47 -1.00 25.95 -3.41
C GLY A 47 -0.43 24.55 -3.19
N ALA A 48 -0.27 24.14 -1.93
CA ALA A 48 0.18 22.80 -1.57
C ALA A 48 -0.80 21.70 -2.00
N CYS A 49 -2.13 21.96 -1.95
CA CYS A 49 -3.13 21.03 -2.48
C CYS A 49 -2.92 20.81 -3.98
N VAL A 50 -2.82 21.90 -4.76
CA VAL A 50 -2.66 21.82 -6.22
C VAL A 50 -1.36 21.10 -6.58
N PHE A 51 -0.26 21.47 -5.93
CA PHE A 51 1.04 20.84 -6.18
C PHE A 51 1.05 19.37 -5.76
N GLY A 52 0.56 19.04 -4.55
CA GLY A 52 0.51 17.68 -4.05
C GLY A 52 -0.35 16.77 -4.93
N VAL A 53 -1.52 17.23 -5.37
CA VAL A 53 -2.38 16.44 -6.26
C VAL A 53 -1.76 16.27 -7.65
N ALA A 54 -1.11 17.31 -8.19
CA ALA A 54 -0.40 17.20 -9.46
C ALA A 54 0.76 16.18 -9.36
N ALA A 55 1.58 16.26 -8.30
CA ALA A 55 2.68 15.32 -8.05
C ALA A 55 2.16 13.88 -7.85
N ALA A 56 1.10 13.70 -7.06
CA ALA A 56 0.44 12.42 -6.87
C ALA A 56 -0.13 11.85 -8.18
N GLY A 57 -0.73 12.69 -9.02
CA GLY A 57 -1.26 12.29 -10.33
C GLY A 57 -0.17 11.83 -11.29
N VAL A 58 0.93 12.60 -11.40
CA VAL A 58 2.08 12.25 -12.25
C VAL A 58 2.71 10.94 -11.76
N THR A 59 3.04 10.85 -10.47
CA THR A 59 3.64 9.63 -9.91
C THR A 59 2.70 8.44 -9.99
N GLY A 60 1.39 8.64 -9.79
CA GLY A 60 0.35 7.61 -9.91
C GLY A 60 0.25 7.04 -11.32
N LEU A 61 0.31 7.89 -12.35
CA LEU A 61 0.35 7.46 -13.75
C LEU A 61 1.61 6.65 -14.07
N LEU A 62 2.76 7.06 -13.53
CA LEU A 62 4.03 6.33 -13.73
C LEU A 62 4.02 4.94 -13.09
N VAL A 63 3.38 4.78 -11.93
CA VAL A 63 3.28 3.48 -11.25
C VAL A 63 2.05 2.66 -11.65
N TRP A 64 1.15 3.20 -12.48
CA TRP A 64 -0.07 2.52 -12.91
C TRP A 64 0.23 1.18 -13.61
N GLY A 65 1.26 1.13 -14.45
CA GLY A 65 1.72 -0.11 -15.08
C GLY A 65 2.19 -1.16 -14.08
N GLN A 66 2.84 -0.75 -12.98
CA GLN A 66 3.23 -1.64 -11.89
C GLN A 66 2.02 -2.13 -11.09
N ALA A 67 1.00 -1.29 -10.91
CA ALA A 67 -0.26 -1.69 -10.27
C ALA A 67 -1.00 -2.76 -11.10
N GLN A 68 -0.97 -2.67 -12.43
CA GLN A 68 -1.56 -3.68 -13.33
C GLN A 68 -0.90 -5.05 -13.23
N THR A 69 0.40 -5.10 -12.97
CA THR A 69 1.13 -6.38 -12.86
C THR A 69 1.03 -7.00 -11.47
N THR A 70 0.75 -6.19 -10.44
CA THR A 70 0.63 -6.61 -9.03
C THR A 70 -0.82 -6.93 -8.62
N LEU A 71 -1.80 -6.16 -9.08
CA LEU A 71 -3.23 -6.40 -8.81
C LEU A 71 -3.82 -7.32 -9.87
N ARG A 72 -4.34 -8.49 -9.46
CA ARG A 72 -5.00 -9.45 -10.37
C ARG A 72 -6.46 -9.69 -10.01
N GLY A 73 -7.27 -10.03 -11.00
CA GLY A 73 -8.69 -10.36 -10.82
C GLY A 73 -9.52 -9.21 -10.24
N GLN A 74 -10.34 -9.48 -9.23
CA GLN A 74 -11.19 -8.46 -8.59
C GLN A 74 -10.39 -7.34 -7.91
N ALA A 75 -9.14 -7.60 -7.49
CA ALA A 75 -8.26 -6.58 -6.89
C ALA A 75 -7.89 -5.46 -7.88
N PHE A 76 -7.95 -5.72 -9.20
CA PHE A 76 -7.74 -4.68 -10.21
C PHE A 76 -8.88 -3.64 -10.23
N ARG A 77 -10.10 -4.02 -9.83
CA ARG A 77 -11.22 -3.09 -9.67
C ARG A 77 -10.95 -2.11 -8.53
N GLU A 78 -10.28 -2.55 -7.46
CA GLU A 78 -9.90 -1.68 -6.35
C GLU A 78 -8.86 -0.64 -6.79
N GLY A 79 -7.82 -1.06 -7.52
CA GLY A 79 -6.84 -0.14 -8.12
C GLY A 79 -7.49 0.85 -9.09
N THR A 80 -8.45 0.38 -9.89
CA THR A 80 -9.22 1.22 -10.82
C THR A 80 -10.10 2.23 -10.08
N ALA A 81 -10.80 1.81 -9.04
CA ALA A 81 -11.59 2.70 -8.20
C ALA A 81 -10.69 3.75 -7.52
N HIS A 82 -9.57 3.34 -6.93
CA HIS A 82 -8.59 4.23 -6.30
C HIS A 82 -8.11 5.32 -7.27
N PHE A 83 -7.76 4.94 -8.50
CA PHE A 83 -7.30 5.88 -9.52
C PHE A 83 -8.37 6.87 -9.96
N TRP A 84 -9.58 6.40 -10.26
CA TRP A 84 -10.67 7.29 -10.67
C TRP A 84 -11.13 8.22 -9.56
N ILE A 85 -11.11 7.77 -8.31
CA ILE A 85 -11.31 8.65 -7.14
C ILE A 85 -10.23 9.73 -7.09
N GLY A 86 -8.96 9.35 -7.32
CA GLY A 86 -7.84 10.30 -7.44
C GLY A 86 -8.06 11.36 -8.53
N ILE A 87 -8.53 10.96 -9.72
CA ILE A 87 -8.92 11.90 -10.78
C ILE A 87 -10.05 12.82 -10.32
N GLY A 88 -11.07 12.29 -9.65
CA GLY A 88 -12.16 13.07 -9.08
C GLY A 88 -11.67 14.15 -8.10
N ILE A 89 -10.77 13.78 -7.19
CA ILE A 89 -10.15 14.71 -6.23
C ILE A 89 -9.33 15.78 -6.96
N ALA A 90 -8.58 15.39 -7.99
CA ALA A 90 -7.82 16.35 -8.81
C ALA A 90 -8.71 17.40 -9.45
N LEU A 91 -9.86 17.00 -10.00
CA LEU A 91 -10.84 17.94 -10.55
C LEU A 91 -11.45 18.82 -9.46
N LEU A 92 -11.79 18.25 -8.29
CA LEU A 92 -12.32 18.99 -7.14
C LEU A 92 -11.34 20.02 -6.59
N VAL A 93 -10.03 19.83 -6.73
CA VAL A 93 -9.01 20.81 -6.30
C VAL A 93 -8.70 21.80 -7.41
N ALA A 94 -8.47 21.33 -8.64
CA ALA A 94 -7.99 22.16 -9.74
C ALA A 94 -9.05 23.16 -10.23
N VAL A 95 -10.32 22.75 -10.34
CA VAL A 95 -11.38 23.61 -10.87
C VAL A 95 -11.64 24.84 -9.96
N PRO A 96 -11.83 24.68 -8.63
CA PRO A 96 -11.96 25.84 -7.75
C PRO A 96 -10.69 26.68 -7.66
N ALA A 97 -9.50 26.07 -7.69
CA ALA A 97 -8.24 26.81 -7.70
C ALA A 97 -8.13 27.71 -8.95
N ALA A 98 -8.41 27.16 -10.14
CA ALA A 98 -8.44 27.91 -11.39
C ALA A 98 -9.49 29.02 -11.37
N ALA A 99 -10.69 28.74 -10.85
CA ALA A 99 -11.74 29.74 -10.67
C ALA A 99 -11.31 30.86 -9.71
N HIS A 100 -10.60 30.53 -8.64
CA HIS A 100 -10.07 31.50 -7.68
C HIS A 100 -9.04 32.42 -8.32
N VAL A 101 -8.06 31.86 -9.05
CA VAL A 101 -7.04 32.62 -9.77
C VAL A 101 -7.68 33.52 -10.84
N LYS A 102 -8.65 33.00 -11.60
CA LYS A 102 -9.37 33.76 -12.63
C LYS A 102 -10.19 34.91 -12.05
N ALA A 103 -10.86 34.69 -10.92
CA ALA A 103 -11.61 35.73 -10.22
C ALA A 103 -10.68 36.84 -9.70
N TRP A 104 -9.55 36.45 -9.09
CA TRP A 104 -8.54 37.39 -8.61
C TRP A 104 -7.95 38.24 -9.74
N ARG A 105 -7.54 37.61 -10.85
CA ARG A 105 -7.01 38.33 -12.04
C ARG A 105 -8.00 39.31 -12.66
N ARG A 106 -9.31 39.07 -12.50
CA ARG A 106 -10.38 39.92 -13.04
C ARG A 106 -10.90 40.94 -12.04
N GLY A 107 -10.30 41.06 -10.86
CA GLY A 107 -10.78 41.95 -9.79
C GLY A 107 -12.21 41.63 -9.31
N MET A 108 -12.72 40.43 -9.59
CA MET A 108 -14.09 40.06 -9.26
C MET A 108 -14.24 39.71 -7.78
N ARG A 109 -15.43 39.96 -7.22
CA ARG A 109 -15.79 39.48 -5.89
C ARG A 109 -15.65 37.94 -5.84
N ARG A 110 -15.14 37.45 -4.71
CA ARG A 110 -14.79 36.04 -4.48
C ARG A 110 -15.97 35.10 -4.80
N PRO A 111 -15.70 33.89 -5.31
CA PRO A 111 -16.74 32.91 -5.66
C PRO A 111 -17.64 32.52 -4.47
N ARG A 112 -18.85 32.01 -4.78
CA ARG A 112 -19.91 31.65 -3.80
C ARG A 112 -19.36 30.75 -2.70
N ALA A 113 -19.27 31.29 -1.47
CA ALA A 113 -18.61 30.64 -0.35
C ALA A 113 -19.20 29.25 0.01
N ARG A 114 -20.51 29.07 -0.14
CA ARG A 114 -21.16 27.76 0.12
C ARG A 114 -20.64 26.65 -0.80
N ILE A 115 -20.41 26.97 -2.08
CA ILE A 115 -19.92 26.00 -3.06
C ILE A 115 -18.49 25.58 -2.71
N PHE A 116 -17.62 26.54 -2.37
CA PHE A 116 -16.24 26.25 -1.97
C PHE A 116 -16.17 25.39 -0.71
N GLY A 117 -17.01 25.65 0.29
CA GLY A 117 -17.09 24.81 1.49
C GLY A 117 -17.51 23.38 1.18
N ALA A 118 -18.54 23.19 0.35
CA ALA A 118 -18.98 21.87 -0.07
C ALA A 118 -17.90 21.10 -0.84
N VAL A 119 -17.20 21.79 -1.77
CA VAL A 119 -16.11 21.18 -2.54
C VAL A 119 -14.94 20.78 -1.63
N ALA A 120 -14.57 21.61 -0.65
CA ALA A 120 -13.53 21.27 0.32
C ALA A 120 -13.90 20.04 1.16
N ALA A 121 -15.16 19.95 1.62
CA ALA A 121 -15.64 18.78 2.36
C ALA A 121 -15.63 17.50 1.51
N LEU A 122 -16.08 17.58 0.26
CA LEU A 122 -16.04 16.45 -0.67
C LEU A 122 -14.60 16.01 -0.99
N ALA A 123 -13.67 16.95 -1.14
CA ALA A 123 -12.26 16.64 -1.35
C ALA A 123 -11.65 15.90 -0.15
N VAL A 124 -11.97 16.32 1.09
CA VAL A 124 -11.54 15.62 2.31
C VAL A 124 -12.11 14.20 2.36
N LEU A 125 -13.42 14.04 2.12
CA LEU A 125 -14.04 12.71 2.08
C LEU A 125 -13.40 11.83 1.01
N GLY A 126 -13.14 12.38 -0.17
CA GLY A 126 -12.44 11.70 -1.25
C GLY A 126 -11.06 11.20 -0.80
N VAL A 127 -10.26 12.05 -0.16
CA VAL A 127 -8.92 11.67 0.36
C VAL A 127 -9.02 10.54 1.38
N ILE A 128 -10.01 10.56 2.28
CA ILE A 128 -10.22 9.48 3.26
C ILE A 128 -10.51 8.15 2.56
N VAL A 129 -11.46 8.15 1.62
CA VAL A 129 -11.84 6.94 0.86
C VAL A 129 -10.67 6.46 0.00
N GLN A 130 -9.97 7.36 -0.67
CA GLN A 130 -8.79 7.03 -1.47
C GLN A 130 -7.68 6.43 -0.60
N GLY A 131 -7.42 7.01 0.57
CA GLY A 131 -6.44 6.52 1.53
C GLY A 131 -6.78 5.13 2.06
N TYR A 132 -8.06 4.85 2.36
CA TYR A 132 -8.52 3.52 2.73
C TYR A 132 -8.26 2.49 1.63
N LEU A 133 -8.63 2.80 0.38
CA LEU A 133 -8.39 1.91 -0.76
C LEU A 133 -6.88 1.70 -1.02
N GLY A 134 -6.08 2.77 -0.93
CA GLY A 134 -4.62 2.68 -1.06
C GLY A 134 -4.00 1.81 0.03
N GLY A 135 -4.47 1.95 1.27
CA GLY A 135 -4.10 1.09 2.38
C GLY A 135 -4.40 -0.38 2.10
N ARG A 136 -5.61 -0.71 1.63
CA ARG A 136 -5.94 -2.09 1.24
C ARG A 136 -5.05 -2.61 0.11
N MET A 137 -4.82 -1.82 -0.93
CA MET A 137 -3.92 -2.19 -2.02
C MET A 137 -2.50 -2.52 -1.52
N THR A 138 -1.97 -1.77 -0.55
CA THR A 138 -0.64 -2.07 0.02
C THR A 138 -0.67 -3.23 1.02
N TYR A 139 -1.57 -3.23 2.00
CA TYR A 139 -1.55 -4.19 3.11
C TYR A 139 -2.18 -5.54 2.77
N GLU A 140 -3.17 -5.59 1.87
CA GLU A 140 -3.83 -6.83 1.46
C GLU A 140 -3.26 -7.39 0.15
N HIS A 141 -2.71 -6.52 -0.72
CA HIS A 141 -2.28 -6.91 -2.07
C HIS A 141 -0.81 -6.59 -2.38
N GLY A 142 -0.06 -6.02 -1.44
CA GLY A 142 1.38 -5.78 -1.60
C GLY A 142 1.74 -4.69 -2.63
N VAL A 143 0.79 -3.88 -3.07
CA VAL A 143 1.05 -2.82 -4.07
C VAL A 143 1.99 -1.78 -3.49
N GLY A 144 3.05 -1.49 -4.24
CA GLY A 144 4.04 -0.48 -3.91
C GLY A 144 5.12 -0.92 -2.92
N ILE A 145 5.03 -2.15 -2.41
CA ILE A 145 6.11 -2.81 -1.67
C ILE A 145 7.17 -3.21 -2.71
N ASP A 146 8.41 -2.75 -2.51
CA ASP A 146 9.54 -3.10 -3.38
C ASP A 146 9.61 -4.62 -3.51
N GLN A 147 9.80 -5.13 -4.72
CA GLN A 147 10.08 -6.55 -4.89
C GLN A 147 11.41 -6.92 -4.21
N GLY A 148 12.28 -5.96 -3.88
CA GLY A 148 13.44 -6.04 -2.97
C GLY A 148 13.13 -6.20 -1.47
N GLY A 149 11.91 -5.84 -1.05
CA GLY A 149 11.45 -5.85 0.34
C GLY A 149 10.38 -6.92 0.56
N GLN A 150 10.61 -7.81 1.54
CA GLN A 150 9.84 -9.05 1.77
C GLN A 150 9.80 -10.06 0.61
N PHE A 151 9.58 -9.65 -0.65
CA PHE A 151 9.51 -10.57 -1.81
C PHE A 151 10.88 -10.93 -2.41
N ALA A 152 11.92 -10.09 -2.34
CA ALA A 152 13.26 -10.48 -2.81
C ALA A 152 13.92 -11.40 -1.81
N GLN A 153 13.50 -11.33 -0.54
CA GLN A 153 13.78 -12.37 0.43
C GLN A 153 13.13 -13.69 -0.02
N THR A 154 11.91 -13.67 -0.56
CA THR A 154 11.29 -14.89 -1.15
C THR A 154 11.95 -15.37 -2.44
N ALA A 155 12.39 -14.50 -3.34
CA ALA A 155 13.03 -14.90 -4.60
C ALA A 155 14.48 -15.38 -4.39
N ILE A 156 15.29 -14.64 -3.64
CA ILE A 156 16.66 -15.05 -3.25
C ILE A 156 16.58 -16.27 -2.33
N GLY A 157 15.62 -16.30 -1.40
CA GLY A 157 15.37 -17.45 -0.53
C GLY A 157 14.95 -18.70 -1.29
N ALA A 158 14.07 -18.56 -2.29
CA ALA A 158 13.67 -19.67 -3.16
C ALA A 158 14.81 -20.12 -4.07
N GLU A 159 15.60 -19.20 -4.63
CA GLU A 159 16.77 -19.54 -5.42
C GLU A 159 17.82 -20.26 -4.58
N LYS A 160 18.11 -19.77 -3.36
CA LYS A 160 19.00 -20.42 -2.41
C LYS A 160 18.48 -21.81 -2.03
N LEU A 161 17.19 -21.95 -1.72
CA LEU A 161 16.56 -23.25 -1.44
C LEU A 161 16.71 -24.21 -2.62
N ASN A 162 16.46 -23.75 -3.84
CA ASN A 162 16.62 -24.55 -5.04
C ASN A 162 18.08 -25.00 -5.24
N ILE A 163 19.05 -24.10 -5.03
CA ILE A 163 20.49 -24.41 -5.08
C ILE A 163 20.86 -25.44 -4.01
N GLU A 164 20.40 -25.26 -2.77
CA GLU A 164 20.66 -26.20 -1.68
C GLU A 164 20.10 -27.59 -1.99
N LEU A 165 18.85 -27.66 -2.46
CA LEU A 165 18.23 -28.91 -2.88
C LEU A 165 18.93 -29.55 -4.08
N ALA A 166 19.45 -28.74 -5.02
CA ALA A 166 20.22 -29.22 -6.16
C ALA A 166 21.63 -29.71 -5.76
N SER A 167 22.21 -29.11 -4.73
CA SER A 167 23.52 -29.50 -4.17
C SER A 167 23.48 -30.79 -3.33
N GLY A 168 22.29 -31.38 -3.15
CA GLY A 168 22.09 -32.61 -2.40
C GLY A 168 21.87 -32.41 -0.90
N LEU A 169 21.62 -31.18 -0.44
CA LEU A 169 21.23 -30.93 0.95
C LEU A 169 19.90 -31.65 1.24
N ALA A 170 19.82 -32.30 2.39
CA ALA A 170 18.61 -33.02 2.78
C ALA A 170 17.40 -32.06 2.83
N PRO A 171 16.22 -32.43 2.29
CA PRO A 171 15.07 -31.55 2.20
C PRO A 171 14.67 -30.90 3.52
N LYS A 172 14.77 -31.64 4.64
CA LYS A 172 14.54 -31.09 5.99
C LYS A 172 15.47 -29.93 6.33
N ALA A 173 16.77 -30.06 6.06
CA ALA A 173 17.75 -29.03 6.39
C ALA A 173 17.58 -27.80 5.50
N ALA A 174 17.36 -28.01 4.20
CA ALA A 174 17.09 -26.93 3.25
C ALA A 174 15.78 -26.19 3.59
N GLY A 175 14.73 -26.93 3.94
CA GLY A 175 13.44 -26.37 4.37
C GLY A 175 13.53 -25.57 5.66
N GLN A 176 14.36 -26.00 6.61
CA GLN A 176 14.62 -25.24 7.85
C GLN A 176 15.25 -23.88 7.55
N GLU A 177 16.30 -23.86 6.75
CA GLU A 177 17.01 -22.63 6.37
C GLU A 177 16.10 -21.69 5.58
N ALA A 178 15.34 -22.24 4.63
CA ALA A 178 14.37 -21.48 3.85
C ALA A 178 13.25 -20.88 4.71
N PHE A 179 12.86 -21.51 5.83
CA PHE A 179 11.80 -20.99 6.69
C PHE A 179 12.21 -19.75 7.51
N THR A 180 13.52 -19.53 7.71
CA THR A 180 14.05 -18.44 8.55
C THR A 180 13.63 -17.04 8.07
N ALA A 181 13.88 -16.03 8.92
CA ALA A 181 13.64 -14.63 8.58
C ALA A 181 14.54 -14.11 7.43
N GLN A 182 15.63 -14.82 7.14
CA GLN A 182 16.62 -14.53 6.10
C GLN A 182 16.43 -15.38 4.84
N GLY A 183 15.72 -16.51 4.93
CA GLY A 183 15.24 -17.28 3.78
C GLY A 183 13.99 -16.64 3.18
N LEU A 184 12.92 -17.42 3.07
CA LEU A 184 11.60 -17.00 2.59
C LEU A 184 10.85 -16.07 3.56
N GLY A 185 11.38 -15.83 4.77
CA GLY A 185 10.82 -14.88 5.73
C GLY A 185 9.66 -15.43 6.56
N CYS A 186 9.34 -16.73 6.46
CA CYS A 186 8.19 -17.35 7.14
C CYS A 186 8.24 -17.17 8.66
N ALA A 187 9.42 -17.27 9.27
CA ALA A 187 9.63 -17.11 10.72
C ALA A 187 9.20 -15.72 11.26
N ARG A 188 9.19 -14.67 10.42
CA ARG A 188 8.79 -13.31 10.84
C ARG A 188 7.32 -13.23 11.26
N CYS A 189 6.49 -14.12 10.72
CA CYS A 189 5.07 -14.21 11.05
C CYS A 189 4.76 -15.42 11.94
N HIS A 190 5.41 -16.56 11.69
CA HIS A 190 5.08 -17.83 12.32
C HIS A 190 5.99 -18.22 13.49
N GLY A 191 7.01 -17.41 13.78
CA GLY A 191 8.05 -17.68 14.79
C GLY A 191 9.10 -18.67 14.32
N ASP A 192 10.29 -18.66 14.92
CA ASP A 192 11.45 -19.44 14.46
C ASP A 192 11.26 -20.97 14.51
N LEU A 193 10.32 -21.45 15.34
CA LEU A 193 9.94 -22.86 15.47
C LEU A 193 8.52 -23.10 14.93
N ALA A 194 8.04 -22.22 14.05
CA ALA A 194 6.70 -22.29 13.48
C ALA A 194 5.58 -22.40 14.55
N GLN A 195 5.83 -21.93 15.77
CA GLN A 195 4.94 -22.06 16.92
C GLN A 195 3.71 -21.15 16.85
N GLY A 196 3.66 -20.27 15.84
CA GLY A 196 2.67 -19.24 15.69
C GLY A 196 3.04 -17.99 16.49
N GLN A 197 2.84 -16.83 15.88
CA GLN A 197 3.00 -15.52 16.52
C GLN A 197 1.94 -14.57 15.96
N ARG A 198 2.32 -13.74 14.96
CA ARG A 198 1.37 -12.91 14.21
C ARG A 198 0.53 -13.78 13.25
N GLY A 199 1.15 -14.83 12.69
CA GLY A 199 0.48 -15.86 11.91
C GLY A 199 0.20 -17.12 12.73
N PRO A 200 -0.65 -18.04 12.22
CA PRO A 200 -0.99 -19.30 12.89
C PRO A 200 0.24 -20.19 13.10
N ALA A 201 0.15 -21.14 14.03
CA ALA A 201 1.18 -22.17 14.17
C ALA A 201 1.20 -23.09 12.94
N LEU A 202 2.40 -23.41 12.45
CA LEU A 202 2.64 -24.35 11.34
C LEU A 202 3.46 -25.57 11.78
N ALA A 203 3.91 -25.61 13.04
CA ALA A 203 4.61 -26.75 13.61
C ALA A 203 3.77 -28.04 13.49
N GLY A 204 4.37 -29.10 12.95
CA GLY A 204 3.70 -30.36 12.64
C GLY A 204 3.12 -30.47 11.23
N GLY A 205 3.48 -29.54 10.34
CA GLY A 205 3.21 -29.61 8.90
C GLY A 205 1.95 -28.85 8.46
N VAL A 206 1.87 -28.61 7.15
CA VAL A 206 0.77 -27.90 6.49
C VAL A 206 0.43 -28.56 5.15
N GLU A 207 -0.82 -28.48 4.73
CA GLU A 207 -1.25 -29.01 3.41
C GLU A 207 -0.90 -28.03 2.29
N LEU A 208 -0.43 -28.56 1.14
CA LEU A 208 0.00 -27.77 -0.01
C LEU A 208 -1.15 -26.91 -0.55
N GLU A 209 -2.36 -27.46 -0.65
CA GLU A 209 -3.54 -26.74 -1.12
C GLU A 209 -3.87 -25.55 -0.21
N ASN A 210 -3.69 -25.71 1.11
CA ASN A 210 -3.89 -24.63 2.07
C ASN A 210 -2.80 -23.55 1.92
N PHE A 211 -1.53 -23.96 1.77
CA PHE A 211 -0.43 -23.03 1.49
C PHE A 211 -0.66 -22.24 0.20
N ARG A 212 -1.08 -22.91 -0.89
CA ARG A 212 -1.38 -22.29 -2.18
C ARG A 212 -2.60 -21.38 -2.12
N GLY A 213 -3.65 -21.79 -1.40
CA GLY A 213 -4.84 -20.97 -1.20
C GLY A 213 -4.55 -19.67 -0.45
N VAL A 214 -3.66 -19.69 0.55
CA VAL A 214 -3.35 -18.51 1.38
C VAL A 214 -2.24 -17.64 0.75
N HIS A 215 -1.23 -18.25 0.13
CA HIS A 215 -0.01 -17.53 -0.28
C HIS A 215 0.26 -17.56 -1.79
N GLY A 216 -0.39 -18.44 -2.55
CA GLY A 216 -0.13 -18.64 -3.98
C GLY A 216 -0.51 -17.45 -4.88
N HIS A 217 -1.32 -16.52 -4.36
CA HIS A 217 -1.80 -15.33 -5.09
C HIS A 217 -1.01 -14.05 -4.81
N GLY A 218 0.23 -14.15 -4.34
CA GLY A 218 1.12 -12.99 -4.27
C GLY A 218 2.42 -13.25 -3.53
N LEU A 219 2.35 -13.87 -2.34
CA LEU A 219 3.51 -14.08 -1.46
C LEU A 219 4.45 -15.19 -1.95
N PHE A 220 3.88 -16.30 -2.42
CA PHE A 220 4.63 -17.47 -2.89
C PHE A 220 3.96 -18.08 -4.13
N PRO A 221 3.93 -17.36 -5.28
CA PRO A 221 3.36 -17.91 -6.51
C PRO A 221 4.14 -19.15 -6.93
N ALA A 222 3.47 -20.10 -7.62
CA ALA A 222 4.07 -21.38 -8.02
C ALA A 222 5.30 -21.23 -8.93
N ALA A 223 5.41 -20.11 -9.64
CA ALA A 223 6.58 -19.77 -10.45
C ALA A 223 7.81 -19.32 -9.64
N VAL A 224 7.64 -18.98 -8.35
CA VAL A 224 8.72 -18.53 -7.44
C VAL A 224 9.01 -19.59 -6.38
N VAL A 225 7.98 -20.12 -5.72
CA VAL A 225 8.11 -21.26 -4.80
C VAL A 225 7.43 -22.45 -5.44
N THR A 226 8.22 -23.40 -5.91
CA THR A 226 7.71 -24.62 -6.57
C THR A 226 7.10 -25.59 -5.54
N ASP A 227 6.41 -26.62 -6.01
CA ASP A 227 5.89 -27.66 -5.10
C ASP A 227 7.02 -28.41 -4.40
N ARG A 228 8.18 -28.55 -5.06
CA ARG A 228 9.40 -29.12 -4.47
C ARG A 228 9.93 -28.28 -3.32
N ASP A 229 9.95 -26.96 -3.49
CA ASP A 229 10.39 -26.01 -2.46
C ASP A 229 9.47 -26.08 -1.24
N PHE A 230 8.15 -26.11 -1.49
CA PHE A 230 7.16 -26.29 -0.43
C PHE A 230 7.36 -27.62 0.32
N GLN A 231 7.56 -28.73 -0.40
CA GLN A 231 7.78 -30.04 0.23
C GLN A 231 9.01 -30.05 1.15
N ALA A 232 10.07 -29.33 0.80
CA ALA A 232 11.24 -29.19 1.68
C ALA A 232 10.89 -28.46 2.99
N ILE A 233 10.14 -27.37 2.90
CA ILE A 233 9.65 -26.60 4.06
C ILE A 233 8.72 -27.48 4.91
N ASP A 234 7.75 -28.16 4.30
CA ASP A 234 6.82 -29.04 5.01
C ASP A 234 7.53 -30.23 5.67
N ALA A 235 8.57 -30.78 5.03
CA ALA A 235 9.41 -31.83 5.62
C ALA A 235 10.08 -31.37 6.92
N TRP A 236 10.53 -30.11 7.00
CA TRP A 236 11.03 -29.54 8.24
C TRP A 236 9.91 -29.31 9.27
N LEU A 237 8.80 -28.69 8.86
CA LEU A 237 7.68 -28.38 9.75
C LEU A 237 7.13 -29.64 10.44
N ARG A 238 7.05 -30.77 9.73
CA ARG A 238 6.62 -32.07 10.28
C ARG A 238 7.55 -32.64 11.35
N THR A 239 8.79 -32.15 11.46
CA THR A 239 9.71 -32.56 12.53
C THR A 239 9.49 -31.80 13.84
N LEU A 240 8.72 -30.71 13.79
CA LEU A 240 8.43 -29.90 14.96
C LEU A 240 7.23 -30.48 15.71
N PRO A 241 7.22 -30.42 17.05
CA PRO A 241 6.06 -30.85 17.83
C PRO A 241 4.87 -29.96 17.51
N ARG A 242 3.71 -30.57 17.23
CA ARG A 242 2.46 -29.81 17.10
C ARG A 242 2.24 -29.04 18.39
N THR A 243 2.16 -27.73 18.30
CA THR A 243 1.68 -26.92 19.40
C THR A 243 0.23 -27.33 19.64
N GLY A 244 -0.05 -27.89 20.81
CA GLY A 244 -1.39 -28.38 21.15
C GLY A 244 -2.42 -27.29 20.86
N ARG A 245 -3.56 -27.67 20.26
CA ARG A 245 -4.71 -26.78 20.14
C ARG A 245 -4.95 -26.16 21.51
N ARG A 246 -4.79 -24.84 21.64
CA ARG A 246 -5.36 -24.12 22.78
C ARG A 246 -6.88 -24.21 22.61
N GLY A 247 -7.49 -25.18 23.28
CA GLY A 247 -8.94 -25.42 23.27
C GLY A 247 -9.28 -26.90 23.18
N ASP A 248 -9.02 -27.63 24.27
CA ASP A 248 -10.11 -28.18 25.07
C ASP A 248 -10.26 -27.27 26.30
#